data_AF-I6V8U6-F1
#
_entry.id   AF-I6V8U6-F1
#
_cell.length_a   1.000
_cell.length_b   1.000
_cell.length_c   1.000
_cell.angle_alpha   90.00
_cell.angle_beta   90.00
_cell.angle_gamma   90.00
#
_symmetry.space_group_name_H-M   'P 1'
#
loop_
_entity.id
_entity.type
_entity.pdbx_description
1 polymer ?
#
loop_
_entity_poly.entity_id
_entity_poly.type
_entity_poly.pdbx_seq_one_letter_code
_entity_poly.pdbx_strand_id
1 'polypeptide(L)' 'LESDGFNVMKGAILGLPIIGGIIVGVARDNLGKLEPLLAELRQTVDYKVTLNRVVGVAYSNINEMHKALD' A
#
# COMPACT_ATOMS: atom_id res chain seq x y z
N LEU A 1 -32.36 9.42 -8.07
CA LEU A 1 -30.94 9.61 -8.44
C LEU A 1 -30.14 9.46 -7.18
N GLU A 2 -29.89 8.22 -6.80
CA GLU A 2 -29.12 7.86 -5.61
C GLU A 2 -27.64 8.03 -5.96
N SER A 3 -26.92 8.73 -5.08
CA SER A 3 -25.61 9.34 -5.29
C SER A 3 -24.56 8.45 -5.97
N ASP A 4 -24.04 8.90 -7.13
CA ASP A 4 -22.81 8.40 -7.77
C ASP A 4 -21.59 8.45 -6.84
N GLY A 5 -21.65 9.20 -5.74
CA GLY A 5 -20.58 9.28 -4.74
C GLY A 5 -20.24 7.93 -4.09
N PHE A 6 -21.17 6.97 -4.06
CA PHE A 6 -20.90 5.63 -3.54
C PHE A 6 -20.06 4.78 -4.50
N ASN A 7 -20.18 5.00 -5.82
CA ASN A 7 -19.40 4.28 -6.83
C ASN A 7 -17.97 4.83 -6.95
N VAL A 8 -17.75 6.13 -6.80
CA VAL A 8 -16.39 6.70 -6.81
C VAL A 8 -15.55 6.17 -5.62
N MET A 9 -16.20 5.91 -4.47
CA MET A 9 -15.55 5.34 -3.29
C MET A 9 -15.11 3.88 -3.45
N LYS A 10 -15.71 3.11 -4.38
CA LYS A 10 -15.36 1.70 -4.61
C LYS A 10 -13.98 1.52 -5.26
N GLY A 11 -13.51 2.50 -6.04
CA GLY A 11 -12.21 2.46 -6.72
C GLY A 11 -11.09 3.20 -5.99
N ALA A 12 -11.29 3.65 -4.76
CA ALA A 12 -10.32 4.49 -4.06
C ALA A 12 -9.09 3.70 -3.62
N ILE A 13 -7.90 4.20 -3.98
CA ILE A 13 -6.61 3.78 -3.44
C ILE A 13 -6.25 4.70 -2.28
N LEU A 14 -5.89 4.12 -1.14
CA LEU A 14 -5.47 4.83 0.06
C LEU A 14 -3.95 4.71 0.22
N GLY A 15 -3.27 5.84 0.39
CA GLY A 15 -1.87 5.88 0.78
C GLY A 15 -1.74 5.68 2.29
N LEU A 16 -1.26 4.51 2.72
CA LEU A 16 -1.11 4.19 4.13
C LEU A 16 0.35 4.38 4.57
N PRO A 17 0.61 5.22 5.59
CA PRO A 17 1.95 5.35 6.15
C PRO A 17 2.31 4.11 6.96
N ILE A 18 3.53 3.61 6.78
CA ILE A 18 4.17 2.60 7.63
C ILE A 18 5.52 3.16 8.14
N ILE A 19 6.14 2.45 9.08
CA ILE A 19 7.38 2.92 9.72
C ILE A 19 8.51 3.11 8.71
N GLY A 20 9.31 4.14 8.95
CA GLY A 20 10.41 4.54 8.07
C GLY A 20 10.00 5.55 7.00
N GLY A 21 8.82 6.16 7.11
CA GLY A 21 8.32 7.15 6.14
C GLY A 21 7.86 6.54 4.82
N ILE A 22 7.66 5.22 4.77
CA ILE A 22 7.18 4.52 3.58
C ILE A 22 5.66 4.70 3.47
N ILE A 23 5.18 4.91 2.25
CA ILE A 23 3.75 4.95 1.93
C ILE A 23 3.43 3.78 1.00
N VAL A 24 2.45 2.96 1.38
CA VAL A 24 1.95 1.85 0.55
C VAL A 24 0.53 2.15 0.06
N GLY A 25 0.30 1.99 -1.25
CA GLY A 25 -1.02 2.18 -1.85
C GLY A 25 -1.88 0.92 -1.69
N VAL A 26 -3.04 1.04 -1.05
CA VAL A 26 -3.95 -0.08 -0.79
C VAL A 26 -5.36 0.26 -1.27
N ALA A 27 -5.98 -0.64 -2.04
CA ALA A 27 -7.37 -0.51 -2.43
C ALA A 27 -8.28 -0.55 -1.19
N ARG A 28 -9.19 0.42 -1.07
CA ARG A 28 -10.02 0.61 0.13
C ARG A 28 -10.85 -0.62 0.49
N ASP A 29 -11.33 -1.34 -0.52
CA ASP A 29 -12.11 -2.58 -0.40
C ASP A 29 -11.28 -3.76 0.16
N ASN A 30 -9.96 -3.72 0.04
CA ASN A 30 -9.05 -4.74 0.56
C ASN A 30 -8.50 -4.41 1.96
N LEU A 31 -8.80 -3.24 2.53
CA LEU A 31 -8.31 -2.86 3.87
C LEU A 31 -8.61 -3.91 4.94
N GLY A 32 -9.84 -4.42 5.00
CA GLY A 32 -10.23 -5.40 6.00
C GLY A 32 -9.49 -6.74 5.86
N LYS A 33 -9.11 -7.12 4.64
CA LYS A 33 -8.35 -8.35 4.38
C LYS A 33 -6.87 -8.17 4.71
N LEU A 34 -6.33 -6.99 4.47
CA LEU A 34 -4.92 -6.67 4.65
C LEU A 34 -4.60 -6.13 6.05
N GLU A 35 -5.61 -5.88 6.89
CA GLU A 35 -5.44 -5.32 8.24
C GLU A 35 -4.38 -6.07 9.07
N PRO A 36 -4.35 -7.42 9.12
CA PRO A 36 -3.34 -8.14 9.90
C PRO A 36 -1.91 -7.85 9.41
N LEU A 37 -1.71 -7.82 8.09
CA LEU A 37 -0.41 -7.52 7.48
C LEU A 37 0.00 -6.06 7.69
N LEU A 38 -0.97 -5.14 7.61
CA LEU A 38 -0.73 -3.72 7.90
C LEU A 38 -0.37 -3.50 9.37
N ALA A 39 -0.95 -4.28 10.30
CA ALA A 39 -0.59 -4.25 11.70
C ALA A 39 0.86 -4.70 11.92
N GLU A 40 1.32 -5.75 11.26
CA GLU A 40 2.72 -6.20 11.28
C GLU A 40 3.69 -5.15 10.70
N LEU A 41 3.32 -4.51 9.59
CA LEU A 41 4.15 -3.47 8.97
C LEU A 41 4.27 -2.20 9.82
N ARG A 42 3.30 -1.95 10.72
CA ARG A 42 3.28 -0.85 11.68
C ARG A 42 4.03 -1.14 12.98
N GLN A 43 4.57 -2.34 13.16
CA GLN A 43 5.43 -2.61 14.31
C GLN A 43 6.81 -1.98 14.11
N THR A 44 7.34 -1.37 15.18
CA THR A 44 8.71 -0.83 15.20
C THR A 44 9.70 -1.94 14.92
N VAL A 45 10.52 -1.74 13.88
CA VAL A 45 11.55 -2.68 13.44
C VAL A 45 12.92 -2.00 13.40
N ASP A 46 13.96 -2.82 13.36
CA ASP A 46 15.34 -2.35 13.20
C ASP A 46 15.55 -1.60 11.88
N TYR A 47 16.49 -0.65 11.89
CA TYR A 47 16.77 0.22 10.75
C TYR A 47 17.17 -0.54 9.49
N LYS A 48 17.82 -1.71 9.61
CA LYS A 48 18.16 -2.56 8.45
C LYS A 48 16.91 -3.11 7.77
N VAL A 49 15.91 -3.51 8.57
CA VAL A 49 14.61 -3.96 8.07
C VAL A 49 13.88 -2.82 7.40
N THR A 50 13.88 -1.63 8.02
CA THR A 50 13.30 -0.42 7.42
C THR A 50 13.93 -0.09 6.07
N LEU A 51 15.27 -0.10 5.98
CA LEU A 51 15.97 0.17 4.72
C LEU A 51 15.62 -0.86 3.64
N ASN A 52 15.58 -2.14 3.98
CA ASN A 52 15.17 -3.19 3.05
C ASN A 52 13.71 -3.01 2.59
N ARG A 53 12.81 -2.57 3.46
CA ARG A 53 11.42 -2.26 3.08
C ARG A 53 11.35 -1.10 2.08
N VAL A 54 12.13 -0.03 2.27
CA VAL A 54 12.20 1.10 1.32
C VAL A 54 12.64 0.59 -0.06
N VAL A 55 13.76 -0.13 -0.11
CA VAL A 55 14.32 -0.64 -1.38
C VAL A 55 13.37 -1.64 -2.03
N GLY A 56 12.77 -2.54 -1.24
CA GLY A 56 11.82 -3.54 -1.73
C GLY A 56 10.55 -2.93 -2.34
N VAL A 57 9.99 -1.90 -1.72
CA VAL A 57 8.82 -1.18 -2.28
C VAL A 57 9.18 -0.47 -3.58
N ALA A 58 10.33 0.21 -3.64
CA ALA A 58 10.78 0.87 -4.87
C ALA A 58 11.00 -0.12 -6.01
N TYR A 59 11.66 -1.25 -5.72
CA TYR A 59 11.86 -2.35 -6.68
C TYR A 59 10.53 -2.90 -7.17
N SER A 60 9.61 -3.22 -6.25
CA SER A 60 8.29 -3.75 -6.59
C SER A 60 7.54 -2.80 -7.53
N ASN A 61 7.57 -1.50 -7.26
CA ASN A 61 6.90 -0.50 -8.09
C ASN A 61 7.45 -0.51 -9.51
N ILE A 62 8.77 -0.44 -9.68
CA ILE A 62 9.41 -0.43 -11.01
C ILE A 62 9.16 -1.75 -11.74
N ASN A 63 9.21 -2.87 -11.04
CA ASN A 63 8.96 -4.18 -11.62
C ASN A 63 7.51 -4.33 -12.11
N GLU A 64 6.51 -3.92 -11.32
CA GLU A 64 5.11 -3.94 -11.75
C GLU A 64 4.83 -2.92 -12.86
N MET A 65 5.49 -1.76 -12.84
CA MET A 65 5.44 -0.81 -13.96
C MET A 65 6.01 -1.41 -15.24
N HIS A 66 7.12 -2.13 -15.17
CA HIS A 66 7.71 -2.79 -16.33
C HIS A 66 6.78 -3.86 -16.90
N LYS A 67 6.24 -4.75 -16.05
CA LYS A 67 5.29 -5.79 -16.47
C LYS A 67 4.01 -5.23 -17.07
N ALA A 68 3.54 -4.07 -16.61
CA ALA A 68 2.35 -3.43 -17.15
C ALA A 68 2.55 -2.84 -18.56
N LEU A 69 3.81 -2.70 -19.00
CA LEU A 69 4.17 -2.20 -20.32
C LEU A 69 4.46 -3.32 -21.33
N ASP A 70 4.75 -4.54 -20.86
CA ASP A 70 4.94 -5.75 -21.68
C ASP A 70 3.59 -6.36 -22.11
#